data_AF-A0A660XRY1-F1
#
_entry.id   AF-A0A660XRY1-F1
#
_cell.length_a   1.000
_cell.length_b   1.000
_cell.length_c   1.000
_cell.angle_alpha   90.00
_cell.angle_beta   90.00
_cell.angle_gamma   90.00
#
_symmetry.space_group_name_H-M   'P 1'
#
loop_
_entity.id
_entity.type
_entity.pdbx_description
1 polymer ?
#
loop_
_entity_poly.entity_id
_entity_poly.type
_entity_poly.pdbx_seq_one_letter_code
_entity_poly.pdbx_strand_id
1 'polypeptide(L)'
;MSCIMKKSKKQNFISRVGHLSVKIAYICGIIIAVSTMFSLICFADEDIVKVNTAELDINHSKKVLILNSYHHGHPWTDGVTKGILETFAERNVNIEVHIENMDTKRIADTTSWMDMLKQKLDAYPNGYLDLIIVSGDNALNTLYKIGHHYHTIPIVYCGISENEACYSDLCSMFIEVKEYLPFKENIELGLRLFPNTEHIAIVTDRSKTGASCLYAAKKSLKDMDLGTKDIIWLNGYDGLNTAELNYRLSNLPENTIVILSIWQIDGEGKF
;
A
#
# COMPACT_ATOMS: atom_id res chain seq x y z
N MET A 1 53.43 -94.39 -29.33
CA MET A 1 54.24 -93.30 -29.93
C MET A 1 53.50 -92.77 -31.15
N SER A 2 53.35 -91.44 -31.28
CA SER A 2 52.59 -90.68 -32.30
C SER A 2 51.06 -90.64 -32.10
N CYS A 3 50.33 -89.53 -31.83
CA CYS A 3 50.39 -88.07 -32.09
C CYS A 3 49.42 -87.59 -33.21
N ILE A 4 48.30 -87.01 -32.77
CA ILE A 4 47.56 -85.78 -33.17
C ILE A 4 47.56 -85.33 -34.66
N MET A 5 46.38 -85.00 -35.22
CA MET A 5 45.95 -83.60 -35.55
C MET A 5 44.61 -83.50 -36.31
N LYS A 6 43.67 -82.76 -35.71
CA LYS A 6 42.42 -82.25 -36.30
C LYS A 6 42.70 -81.05 -37.22
N LYS A 7 42.01 -80.97 -38.37
CA LYS A 7 41.96 -79.79 -39.25
C LYS A 7 41.08 -78.67 -38.69
N SER A 8 41.51 -77.44 -38.92
CA SER A 8 41.09 -76.17 -38.30
C SER A 8 40.03 -75.39 -39.10
N LYS A 9 39.07 -74.80 -38.36
CA LYS A 9 38.13 -73.75 -38.79
C LYS A 9 38.89 -72.43 -38.97
N LYS A 10 39.23 -72.02 -40.19
CA LYS A 10 39.87 -70.70 -40.43
C LYS A 10 39.23 -69.81 -41.51
N GLN A 11 38.09 -70.20 -42.09
CA GLN A 11 37.51 -69.47 -43.24
C GLN A 11 36.38 -68.45 -42.93
N ASN A 12 35.88 -68.37 -41.70
CA ASN A 12 34.74 -67.47 -41.36
C ASN A 12 35.09 -66.19 -40.60
N PHE A 13 36.38 -65.89 -40.38
CA PHE A 13 36.79 -64.71 -39.60
C PHE A 13 37.04 -63.46 -40.46
N ILE A 14 37.48 -63.63 -41.72
CA ILE A 14 37.95 -62.51 -42.56
C ILE A 14 36.77 -61.71 -43.17
N SER A 15 35.63 -62.33 -43.47
CA SER A 15 34.46 -61.64 -44.06
C SER A 15 33.68 -60.78 -43.07
N ARG A 16 33.77 -61.07 -41.75
CA ARG A 16 33.10 -60.29 -40.69
C ARG A 16 33.82 -58.98 -40.36
N VAL A 17 35.14 -58.92 -40.54
CA VAL A 17 35.93 -57.73 -40.22
C VAL A 17 35.67 -56.61 -41.23
N GLY A 18 35.62 -56.91 -42.54
CA GLY A 18 35.35 -55.90 -43.58
C GLY A 18 33.98 -55.22 -43.46
N HIS A 19 32.93 -55.97 -43.09
CA HIS A 19 31.59 -55.39 -42.89
C HIS A 19 31.48 -54.50 -41.64
N LEU A 20 32.28 -54.76 -40.61
CA LEU A 20 32.30 -53.96 -39.39
C LEU A 20 33.07 -52.65 -39.59
N SER A 21 34.20 -52.70 -40.30
CA SER A 21 34.99 -51.51 -40.66
C SER A 21 34.20 -50.51 -41.52
N VAL A 22 33.43 -51.02 -42.49
CA VAL A 22 32.60 -50.17 -43.36
C VAL A 22 31.43 -49.55 -42.58
N LYS A 23 30.78 -50.31 -41.69
CA LYS A 23 29.70 -49.75 -40.84
C LYS A 23 30.20 -48.68 -39.86
N ILE A 24 31.40 -48.84 -39.30
CA ILE A 24 32.01 -47.84 -38.42
C ILE A 24 32.36 -46.56 -39.20
N ALA A 25 32.89 -46.69 -40.42
CA ALA A 25 33.18 -45.54 -41.28
C ALA A 25 31.91 -44.75 -41.67
N TYR A 26 30.80 -45.44 -41.96
CA TYR A 26 29.51 -44.79 -42.23
C TYR A 26 28.93 -44.07 -41.00
N ILE A 27 29.04 -44.67 -39.81
CA ILE A 27 28.56 -44.05 -38.57
C ILE A 27 29.41 -42.82 -38.21
N CYS A 28 30.73 -42.89 -38.34
CA CYS A 28 31.60 -41.73 -38.13
C CYS A 28 31.34 -40.61 -39.15
N GLY A 29 31.09 -40.95 -40.42
CA GLY A 29 30.73 -39.98 -41.45
C GLY A 29 29.40 -39.26 -41.16
N ILE A 30 28.38 -39.97 -40.68
CA ILE A 30 27.09 -39.39 -40.28
C ILE A 30 27.27 -38.50 -39.04
N ILE A 31 28.05 -38.93 -38.04
CA ILE A 31 28.29 -38.12 -36.83
C ILE A 31 29.04 -36.82 -37.17
N ILE A 32 30.02 -36.86 -38.09
CA ILE A 32 30.74 -35.66 -38.54
C ILE A 32 29.85 -34.75 -39.39
N ALA A 33 28.99 -35.31 -40.25
CA ALA A 33 28.02 -34.53 -41.01
C ALA A 33 26.96 -33.87 -40.12
N VAL A 34 26.48 -34.58 -39.09
CA VAL A 34 25.53 -34.03 -38.11
C VAL A 34 26.19 -32.99 -37.21
N SER A 35 27.45 -33.18 -36.78
CA SER A 35 28.15 -32.19 -35.95
C SER A 35 28.50 -30.91 -36.72
N THR A 36 28.85 -31.03 -38.00
CA THR A 36 29.10 -29.88 -38.88
C THR A 36 27.79 -29.15 -39.26
N MET A 37 26.69 -29.87 -39.49
CA MET A 37 25.36 -29.25 -39.63
C MET A 37 24.89 -28.57 -38.34
N PHE A 38 25.14 -29.16 -37.17
CA PHE A 38 24.77 -28.56 -35.88
C PHE A 38 25.57 -27.28 -35.61
N SER A 39 26.85 -27.27 -36.00
CA SER A 39 27.70 -26.07 -35.92
C SER A 39 27.19 -24.97 -36.86
N LEU A 40 26.79 -25.31 -38.09
CA LEU A 40 26.20 -24.35 -39.06
C LEU A 40 24.86 -23.78 -38.59
N ILE A 41 24.04 -24.56 -37.87
CA ILE A 41 22.78 -24.09 -37.26
C ILE A 41 23.07 -23.16 -36.06
N CYS A 42 24.12 -23.43 -35.28
CA CYS A 42 24.53 -22.55 -34.19
C CYS A 42 25.14 -21.22 -34.65
N PHE A 43 25.62 -21.10 -35.89
CA PHE A 43 26.17 -19.85 -36.45
C PHE A 43 25.19 -19.10 -37.37
N ALA A 44 23.98 -19.62 -37.59
CA ALA A 44 22.99 -19.03 -38.50
C ALA A 44 21.88 -18.21 -37.81
N ASP A 45 21.88 -18.11 -36.48
CA ASP A 45 20.97 -17.25 -35.71
C ASP A 45 21.77 -16.41 -34.70
N GLU A 46 22.67 -15.57 -35.21
CA GLU A 46 22.95 -14.27 -34.57
C GLU A 46 21.95 -13.23 -35.08
N ASP A 47 20.66 -13.60 -35.15
CA ASP A 47 19.62 -12.61 -34.90
C ASP A 47 19.77 -12.21 -33.43
N ILE A 48 20.68 -11.26 -33.20
CA ILE A 48 20.69 -10.44 -31.99
C ILE A 48 19.26 -9.93 -31.88
N VAL A 49 18.46 -10.56 -31.02
CA VAL A 49 17.21 -10.01 -30.54
C VAL A 49 17.59 -8.63 -30.03
N LYS A 50 17.34 -7.61 -30.85
CA LYS A 50 17.41 -6.22 -30.43
C LYS A 50 16.26 -6.06 -29.45
N VAL A 51 16.49 -6.49 -28.23
CA VAL A 51 15.65 -6.14 -27.09
C VAL A 51 15.66 -4.63 -27.11
N ASN A 52 14.52 -4.05 -27.48
CA ASN A 52 14.36 -2.62 -27.49
C ASN A 52 14.44 -2.18 -26.02
N THR A 53 15.62 -1.77 -25.57
CA THR A 53 15.83 -1.36 -24.18
C THR A 53 14.98 -0.14 -23.82
N ALA A 54 14.54 0.64 -24.81
CA ALA A 54 13.54 1.67 -24.62
C ALA A 54 12.16 1.10 -24.25
N GLU A 55 11.80 -0.09 -24.74
CA GLU A 55 10.56 -0.78 -24.38
C GLU A 55 10.66 -1.48 -23.01
N LEU A 56 11.88 -1.75 -22.53
CA LEU A 56 12.15 -2.17 -21.13
C LEU A 56 12.06 -0.99 -20.16
N ASP A 57 12.56 0.19 -20.52
CA ASP A 57 12.47 1.40 -19.68
C ASP A 57 11.07 2.02 -19.67
N ILE A 58 10.30 1.89 -20.76
CA ILE A 58 8.88 2.31 -20.80
C ILE A 58 8.00 1.35 -19.98
N ASN A 59 8.46 0.12 -19.70
CA ASN A 59 7.69 -0.92 -19.00
C ASN A 59 8.03 -1.11 -17.50
N HIS A 60 8.94 -0.34 -16.91
CA HIS A 60 9.19 -0.46 -15.47
C HIS A 60 8.15 0.34 -14.66
N SER A 61 6.91 -0.13 -14.71
CA SER A 61 5.80 0.38 -13.89
C SER A 61 6.22 0.42 -12.43
N LYS A 62 6.12 1.59 -11.80
CA LYS A 62 6.38 1.74 -10.36
C LYS A 62 5.38 0.92 -9.57
N LYS A 63 5.82 0.22 -8.54
CA LYS A 63 4.96 -0.64 -7.71
C LYS A 63 4.66 0.08 -6.40
N VAL A 64 3.38 0.35 -6.17
CA VAL A 64 2.92 1.08 -4.99
C VAL A 64 1.94 0.26 -4.20
N LEU A 65 2.17 0.14 -2.90
CA LEU A 65 1.22 -0.44 -1.96
C LEU A 65 0.44 0.67 -1.27
N ILE A 66 -0.88 0.70 -1.43
CA ILE A 66 -1.77 1.51 -0.60
C ILE A 66 -2.27 0.64 0.55
N LEU A 67 -1.93 1.02 1.78
CA LEU A 67 -2.34 0.35 3.01
C LEU A 67 -3.33 1.23 3.77
N ASN A 68 -4.58 0.79 3.84
CA ASN A 68 -5.67 1.52 4.46
C ASN A 68 -6.05 0.93 5.82
N SER A 69 -6.36 1.80 6.79
CA SER A 69 -6.84 1.38 8.11
C SER A 69 -8.22 0.74 8.09
N TYR A 70 -9.14 1.19 7.21
CA TYR A 70 -10.55 0.73 7.20
C TYR A 70 -10.88 -0.01 5.90
N HIS A 71 -12.05 -0.66 5.85
CA HIS A 71 -12.50 -1.42 4.69
C HIS A 71 -12.80 -0.54 3.48
N HIS A 72 -12.71 -1.14 2.30
CA HIS A 72 -13.37 -0.62 1.10
C HIS A 72 -14.88 -0.52 1.31
N GLY A 73 -15.49 0.56 0.83
CA GLY A 73 -16.87 0.93 1.12
C GLY A 73 -17.01 1.92 2.28
N HIS A 74 -15.93 2.13 3.07
CA HIS A 74 -15.92 3.20 4.06
C HIS A 74 -15.62 4.54 3.36
N PRO A 75 -16.44 5.60 3.53
CA PRO A 75 -16.29 6.86 2.79
C PRO A 75 -14.88 7.47 2.86
N TRP A 76 -14.23 7.39 4.02
CA TRP A 76 -12.84 7.83 4.18
C TRP A 76 -11.85 7.03 3.33
N THR A 77 -11.87 5.70 3.41
CA THR A 77 -10.95 4.82 2.66
C THR A 77 -11.15 5.01 1.16
N ASP A 78 -12.40 5.05 0.72
CA ASP A 78 -12.73 5.19 -0.69
C ASP A 78 -12.35 6.57 -1.21
N GLY A 79 -12.59 7.63 -0.44
CA GLY A 79 -12.20 9.00 -0.80
C GLY A 79 -10.68 9.16 -0.95
N VAL A 80 -9.91 8.68 0.03
CA VAL A 80 -8.43 8.75 -0.01
C VAL A 80 -7.88 7.91 -1.16
N THR A 81 -8.33 6.67 -1.30
CA THR A 81 -7.88 5.77 -2.38
C THR A 81 -8.20 6.36 -3.75
N LYS A 82 -9.42 6.89 -3.93
CA LYS A 82 -9.83 7.56 -5.16
C LYS A 82 -8.91 8.75 -5.49
N GLY A 83 -8.67 9.65 -4.53
CA GLY A 83 -7.81 10.81 -4.75
C GLY A 83 -6.38 10.44 -5.14
N ILE A 84 -5.81 9.39 -4.55
CA ILE A 84 -4.51 8.85 -4.92
C ILE A 84 -4.52 8.36 -6.38
N LEU A 85 -5.49 7.50 -6.73
CA LEU A 85 -5.60 6.91 -8.06
C LEU A 85 -5.85 7.96 -9.15
N GLU A 86 -6.72 8.94 -8.90
CA GLU A 86 -6.99 10.05 -9.81
C GLU A 86 -5.73 10.90 -10.03
N THR A 87 -4.98 11.21 -8.96
CA THR A 87 -3.72 11.96 -9.07
C THR A 87 -2.70 11.22 -9.93
N PHE A 88 -2.56 9.90 -9.76
CA PHE A 88 -1.66 9.11 -10.59
C PHE A 88 -2.08 9.09 -12.06
N ALA A 89 -3.38 8.96 -12.32
CA ALA A 89 -3.93 8.98 -13.67
C ALA A 89 -3.74 10.35 -14.35
N GLU A 90 -4.03 11.45 -13.64
CA GLU A 90 -3.85 12.82 -14.14
C GLU A 90 -2.40 13.15 -14.48
N ARG A 91 -1.46 12.62 -13.68
CA ARG A 91 -0.02 12.80 -13.91
C ARG A 91 0.55 11.81 -14.93
N ASN A 92 -0.26 10.90 -15.48
CA ASN A 92 0.11 9.88 -16.45
C ASN A 92 1.35 9.08 -16.01
N VAL A 93 1.40 8.71 -14.73
CA VAL A 93 2.50 7.92 -14.16
C VAL A 93 2.27 6.44 -14.51
N ASN A 94 3.29 5.73 -15.00
CA ASN A 94 3.21 4.28 -15.19
C ASN A 94 3.37 3.57 -13.83
N ILE A 95 2.26 3.14 -13.24
CA ILE A 95 2.18 2.64 -11.87
C ILE A 95 1.25 1.41 -11.79
N GLU A 96 1.68 0.42 -11.01
CA GLU A 96 0.88 -0.72 -10.58
C GLU A 96 0.58 -0.53 -9.10
N VAL A 97 -0.71 -0.54 -8.77
CA VAL A 97 -1.19 -0.28 -7.41
C VAL A 97 -1.71 -1.57 -6.79
N HIS A 98 -1.14 -1.94 -5.66
CA HIS A 98 -1.68 -2.93 -4.75
C HIS A 98 -2.45 -2.21 -3.64
N ILE A 99 -3.66 -2.65 -3.30
CA ILE A 99 -4.47 -2.03 -2.25
C ILE A 99 -4.78 -3.08 -1.21
N GLU A 100 -4.42 -2.80 0.05
CA GLU A 100 -4.71 -3.65 1.19
C GLU A 100 -5.50 -2.85 2.24
N ASN A 101 -6.59 -3.43 2.72
CA ASN A 101 -7.49 -2.78 3.67
C ASN A 101 -7.53 -3.57 4.97
N MET A 102 -7.26 -2.90 6.08
CA MET A 102 -7.21 -3.54 7.40
C MET A 102 -8.56 -3.66 8.11
N ASP A 103 -9.67 -3.19 7.51
CA ASP A 103 -11.02 -3.32 8.09
C ASP A 103 -11.16 -3.08 9.61
N THR A 104 -10.39 -2.14 10.17
CA THR A 104 -10.26 -2.03 11.64
C THR A 104 -11.49 -1.44 12.34
N LYS A 105 -12.48 -0.98 11.57
CA LYS A 105 -13.80 -0.58 12.07
C LYS A 105 -14.73 -1.78 12.29
N ARG A 106 -14.40 -2.96 11.73
CA ARG A 106 -15.16 -4.20 11.92
C ARG A 106 -14.37 -5.26 12.68
N ILE A 107 -13.03 -5.24 12.56
CA ILE A 107 -12.13 -6.22 13.18
C ILE A 107 -11.20 -5.50 14.17
N ALA A 108 -11.32 -5.84 15.46
CA ALA A 108 -10.58 -5.18 16.53
C ALA A 108 -9.22 -5.83 16.87
N ASP A 109 -8.92 -7.04 16.39
CA ASP A 109 -7.69 -7.76 16.73
C ASP A 109 -6.47 -7.22 15.96
N THR A 110 -5.61 -6.49 16.66
CA THR A 110 -4.39 -5.90 16.10
C THR A 110 -3.29 -6.91 15.78
N THR A 111 -3.28 -8.08 16.42
CA THR A 111 -2.22 -9.10 16.22
C THR A 111 -2.34 -9.70 14.84
N SER A 112 -3.57 -10.02 14.43
CA SER A 112 -3.88 -10.55 13.11
C SER A 112 -3.36 -9.68 11.96
N TRP A 113 -3.42 -8.36 12.12
CA TRP A 113 -2.96 -7.42 11.09
C TRP A 113 -1.45 -7.33 10.97
N MET A 114 -0.72 -7.40 12.09
CA MET A 114 0.75 -7.40 12.07
C MET A 114 1.26 -8.63 11.33
N ASP A 115 0.73 -9.81 11.66
CA ASP A 115 1.15 -11.07 11.04
C ASP A 115 0.81 -11.10 9.54
N MET A 116 -0.39 -10.64 9.17
CA MET A 116 -0.81 -10.55 7.77
C MET A 116 0.09 -9.59 6.97
N LEU A 117 0.29 -8.38 7.46
CA LEU A 117 1.09 -7.37 6.76
C LEU A 117 2.54 -7.84 6.62
N LYS A 118 3.10 -8.42 7.68
CA LYS A 118 4.44 -9.01 7.65
C LYS A 118 4.54 -10.12 6.59
N GLN A 119 3.63 -11.08 6.60
CA GLN A 119 3.61 -12.16 5.62
C GLN A 119 3.52 -11.63 4.19
N LYS A 120 2.70 -10.60 3.96
CA LYS A 120 2.55 -9.97 2.65
C LYS A 120 3.84 -9.27 2.20
N LEU A 121 4.44 -8.47 3.07
CA LEU A 121 5.66 -7.73 2.77
C LEU A 121 6.86 -8.66 2.57
N ASP A 122 6.97 -9.74 3.35
CA ASP A 122 8.01 -10.77 3.19
C ASP A 122 7.84 -11.59 1.90
N ALA A 123 6.63 -11.65 1.35
CA ALA A 123 6.38 -12.33 0.08
C ALA A 123 6.83 -11.51 -1.15
N TYR A 124 7.02 -10.20 -0.99
CA TYR A 124 7.56 -9.37 -2.07
C TYR A 124 9.07 -9.59 -2.22
N PRO A 125 9.59 -9.73 -3.46
CA PRO A 125 11.03 -9.71 -3.68
C PRO A 125 11.68 -8.41 -3.16
N ASN A 126 12.93 -8.49 -2.73
CA ASN A 126 13.69 -7.30 -2.31
C ASN A 126 13.68 -6.23 -3.41
N GLY A 127 13.31 -5.00 -3.04
CA GLY A 127 13.23 -3.87 -3.98
C GLY A 127 12.03 -3.92 -4.93
N TYR A 128 11.05 -4.80 -4.71
CA TYR A 128 9.85 -4.88 -5.54
C TYR A 128 8.93 -3.65 -5.39
N LEU A 129 8.70 -3.18 -4.16
CA LEU A 129 7.90 -1.99 -3.90
C LEU A 129 8.76 -0.73 -4.00
N ASP A 130 8.29 0.25 -4.77
CA ASP A 130 8.92 1.58 -4.89
C ASP A 130 8.38 2.57 -3.83
N LEU A 131 7.16 2.36 -3.33
CA LEU A 131 6.47 3.26 -2.38
C LEU A 131 5.38 2.50 -1.62
N ILE A 132 5.22 2.85 -0.34
CA ILE A 132 4.04 2.50 0.46
C ILE A 132 3.29 3.78 0.80
N ILE A 133 2.00 3.84 0.50
CA ILE A 133 1.10 4.91 0.91
C ILE A 133 0.20 4.39 2.03
N VAL A 134 0.13 5.09 3.15
CA VAL A 134 -0.59 4.66 4.34
C VAL A 134 -1.71 5.62 4.67
N SER A 135 -2.91 5.10 4.95
CA SER A 135 -4.08 5.91 5.35
C SER A 135 -4.59 5.48 6.73
N GLY A 136 -4.51 6.39 7.69
CA GLY A 136 -5.05 6.23 9.05
C GLY A 136 -4.08 5.62 10.07
N ASP A 137 -4.36 5.88 11.35
CA ASP A 137 -3.50 5.52 12.49
C ASP A 137 -3.22 4.01 12.59
N ASN A 138 -4.23 3.17 12.34
CA ASN A 138 -4.09 1.73 12.55
C ASN A 138 -3.13 1.09 11.54
N ALA A 139 -3.17 1.56 10.29
CA ALA A 139 -2.26 1.13 9.24
C ALA A 139 -0.83 1.59 9.50
N LEU A 140 -0.65 2.86 9.88
CA LEU A 140 0.67 3.40 10.21
C LEU A 140 1.30 2.68 11.41
N ASN A 141 0.52 2.51 12.49
CA ASN A 141 0.98 1.85 13.71
C ASN A 141 1.35 0.37 13.47
N THR A 142 0.57 -0.34 12.64
CA THR A 142 0.88 -1.73 12.28
C THR A 142 2.18 -1.81 11.49
N LEU A 143 2.35 -0.96 10.46
CA LEU A 143 3.57 -0.89 9.66
C LEU A 143 4.79 -0.55 10.53
N TYR A 144 4.65 0.40 11.44
CA TYR A 144 5.70 0.79 12.37
C TYR A 144 6.14 -0.36 13.29
N LYS A 145 5.16 -1.10 13.85
CA LYS A 145 5.42 -2.19 14.80
C LYS A 145 6.07 -3.42 14.19
N ILE A 146 5.80 -3.73 12.92
CA ILE A 146 6.42 -4.89 12.25
C ILE A 146 7.92 -4.68 11.96
N GLY A 147 8.41 -3.45 12.04
CA GLY A 147 9.82 -3.13 12.28
C GLY A 147 10.58 -2.50 11.12
N HIS A 148 11.75 -1.96 11.46
CA HIS A 148 12.54 -1.05 10.61
C HIS A 148 13.02 -1.61 9.26
N HIS A 149 13.01 -2.93 9.06
CA HIS A 149 13.48 -3.52 7.79
C HIS A 149 12.65 -3.03 6.59
N TYR A 150 11.35 -2.81 6.79
CA TYR A 150 10.44 -2.29 5.76
C TYR A 150 10.53 -0.76 5.61
N HIS A 151 11.18 -0.06 6.53
CA HIS A 151 11.34 1.41 6.50
C HIS A 151 12.42 1.89 5.52
N THR A 152 12.99 0.96 4.74
CA THR A 152 13.91 1.25 3.63
C THR A 152 13.16 1.68 2.37
N ILE A 153 11.87 1.35 2.27
CA ILE A 153 10.96 1.79 1.21
C ILE A 153 10.44 3.18 1.58
N PRO A 154 10.35 4.14 0.64
CA PRO A 154 9.63 5.39 0.85
C PRO A 154 8.20 5.14 1.37
N ILE A 155 7.81 5.83 2.43
CA ILE A 155 6.50 5.71 3.06
C ILE A 155 5.85 7.10 3.10
N VAL A 156 4.73 7.26 2.41
CA VAL A 156 3.91 8.47 2.50
C VAL A 156 2.68 8.13 3.32
N TYR A 157 2.31 8.93 4.30
CA TYR A 157 1.16 8.65 5.16
C TYR A 157 0.24 9.86 5.32
N CYS A 158 -1.04 9.60 5.53
CA CYS A 158 -2.08 10.63 5.69
C CYS A 158 -3.18 10.18 6.66
N GLY A 159 -3.99 11.12 7.11
CA GLY A 159 -5.16 10.83 7.95
C GLY A 159 -4.82 10.33 9.36
N ILE A 160 -3.70 10.80 9.92
CA ILE A 160 -3.22 10.41 11.24
C ILE A 160 -3.79 11.37 12.28
N SER A 161 -4.39 10.81 13.33
CA SER A 161 -4.90 11.55 14.48
C SER A 161 -3.90 11.61 15.63
N GLU A 162 -2.99 10.62 15.70
CA GLU A 162 -1.96 10.52 16.74
C GLU A 162 -0.81 11.52 16.52
N ASN A 163 -0.17 11.94 17.62
CA ASN A 163 0.91 12.92 17.58
C ASN A 163 2.12 12.37 16.80
N GLU A 164 2.62 13.11 15.80
CA GLU A 164 3.84 12.81 15.04
C GLU A 164 5.02 12.42 15.94
N ALA A 165 5.10 12.96 17.16
CA ALA A 165 6.12 12.61 18.14
C ALA A 165 6.14 11.13 18.54
N CYS A 166 5.01 10.40 18.44
CA CYS A 166 4.97 8.95 18.68
C CYS A 166 5.77 8.16 17.64
N TYR A 167 6.12 8.81 16.53
CA TYR A 167 6.88 8.28 15.43
C TYR A 167 8.16 9.11 15.19
N SER A 168 8.73 9.70 16.25
CA SER A 168 9.93 10.53 16.15
C SER A 168 11.16 9.81 15.59
N ASP A 169 11.18 8.48 15.68
CA ASP A 169 12.25 7.62 15.16
C ASP A 169 11.98 7.17 13.71
N LEU A 170 10.97 7.72 13.06
CA LEU A 170 10.73 7.46 11.65
C LEU A 170 11.93 7.93 10.82
N CYS A 171 12.42 7.02 10.00
CA CYS A 171 13.50 7.27 9.06
C CYS A 171 13.11 8.41 8.11
N SER A 172 14.09 9.03 7.45
CA SER A 172 13.89 10.10 6.44
C SER A 172 12.98 9.72 5.26
N MET A 173 12.56 8.45 5.20
CA MET A 173 11.67 7.88 4.19
C MET A 173 10.19 8.10 4.50
N PHE A 174 9.82 8.59 5.68
CA PHE A 174 8.44 8.86 6.06
C PHE A 174 8.04 10.31 5.76
N ILE A 175 6.98 10.49 4.96
CA ILE A 175 6.47 11.80 4.57
C ILE A 175 4.99 11.89 4.96
N GLU A 176 4.65 12.87 5.79
CA GLU A 176 3.27 13.11 6.20
C GLU A 176 2.54 14.05 5.24
N VAL A 177 1.28 13.70 4.93
CA VAL A 177 0.29 14.62 4.38
C VAL A 177 -0.68 15.00 5.49
N LYS A 178 -0.51 16.22 6.03
CA LYS A 178 -1.33 16.72 7.14
C LYS A 178 -2.76 16.96 6.70
N GLU A 179 -3.69 16.46 7.50
CA GLU A 179 -5.11 16.79 7.34
C GLU A 179 -5.35 18.24 7.77
N TYR A 180 -6.12 18.97 6.95
CA TYR A 180 -6.52 20.33 7.26
C TYR A 180 -8.01 20.37 7.59
N LEU A 181 -8.31 20.70 8.84
CA LEU A 181 -9.67 20.90 9.33
C LEU A 181 -9.99 22.41 9.32
N PRO A 182 -10.83 22.90 8.38
CA PRO A 182 -11.01 24.33 8.12
C PRO A 182 -11.97 24.99 9.11
N PHE A 183 -11.74 24.82 10.43
CA PHE A 183 -12.60 25.38 11.47
C PHE A 183 -12.69 26.90 11.37
N LYS A 184 -11.55 27.57 11.13
CA LYS A 184 -11.50 29.02 10.98
C LYS A 184 -12.38 29.48 9.83
N GLU A 185 -12.20 28.89 8.66
CA GLU A 185 -12.88 29.27 7.42
C GLU A 185 -14.38 28.98 7.50
N ASN A 186 -14.75 27.86 8.13
CA ASN A 186 -16.15 27.50 8.38
C ASN A 186 -16.83 28.44 9.37
N ILE A 187 -16.14 28.82 10.45
CA ILE A 187 -16.66 29.80 11.41
C ILE A 187 -16.80 31.16 10.74
N GLU A 188 -15.78 31.65 10.04
CA GLU A 188 -15.84 32.92 9.31
C GLU A 188 -16.96 32.94 8.26
N LEU A 189 -17.16 31.83 7.55
CA LEU A 189 -18.28 31.68 6.63
C LEU A 189 -19.62 31.77 7.38
N GLY A 190 -19.77 31.06 8.49
CA GLY A 190 -20.97 31.14 9.34
C GLY A 190 -21.26 32.57 9.78
N LEU A 191 -20.25 33.31 10.23
CA LEU A 191 -20.38 34.71 10.65
C LEU A 191 -20.72 35.66 9.51
N ARG A 192 -20.27 35.38 8.27
CA ARG A 192 -20.69 36.16 7.09
C ARG A 192 -22.13 35.89 6.69
N LEU A 193 -22.57 34.63 6.78
CA LEU A 193 -23.94 34.24 6.43
C LEU A 193 -24.95 34.67 7.49
N PHE A 194 -24.55 34.66 8.76
CA PHE A 194 -25.37 35.01 9.91
C PHE A 194 -24.70 36.14 10.71
N PRO A 195 -24.80 37.40 10.26
CA PRO A 195 -24.05 38.51 10.86
C PRO A 195 -24.47 38.84 12.31
N ASN A 196 -25.67 38.44 12.71
CA ASN A 196 -26.18 38.65 14.08
C ASN A 196 -25.72 37.56 15.06
N THR A 197 -24.82 36.66 14.67
CA THR A 197 -24.35 35.57 15.54
C THR A 197 -23.69 36.07 16.81
N GLU A 198 -24.21 35.60 17.94
CA GLU A 198 -23.71 35.87 19.30
C GLU A 198 -22.99 34.65 19.89
N HIS A 199 -23.37 33.45 19.47
CA HIS A 199 -22.82 32.20 20.00
C HIS A 199 -22.38 31.24 18.88
N ILE A 200 -21.32 30.48 19.15
CA ILE A 200 -20.81 29.45 18.25
C ILE A 200 -20.78 28.13 19.03
N ALA A 201 -21.68 27.22 18.68
CA ALA A 201 -21.71 25.87 19.22
C ALA A 201 -20.82 24.94 18.37
N ILE A 202 -19.92 24.20 19.00
CA ILE A 202 -19.04 23.24 18.33
C ILE A 202 -19.32 21.85 18.90
N VAL A 203 -19.70 20.92 18.02
CA VAL A 203 -20.03 19.53 18.37
C VAL A 203 -18.86 18.62 18.02
N THR A 204 -18.36 17.90 19.01
CA THR A 204 -17.33 16.85 18.89
C THR A 204 -17.70 15.66 19.76
N ASP A 205 -17.21 14.47 19.44
CA ASP A 205 -17.59 13.24 20.14
C ASP A 205 -16.44 12.65 20.97
N ARG A 206 -16.65 11.46 21.56
CA ARG A 206 -15.67 10.77 22.42
C ARG A 206 -14.64 9.96 21.62
N SER A 207 -14.76 9.89 20.29
CA SER A 207 -13.84 9.12 19.46
C SER A 207 -12.46 9.78 19.38
N LYS A 208 -11.43 9.03 18.95
CA LYS A 208 -10.10 9.60 18.65
C LYS A 208 -10.20 10.76 17.64
N THR A 209 -10.99 10.60 16.59
CA THR A 209 -11.26 11.65 15.59
C THR A 209 -11.94 12.87 16.23
N GLY A 210 -12.87 12.64 17.17
CA GLY A 210 -13.49 13.70 17.98
C GLY A 210 -12.48 14.50 18.79
N ALA A 211 -11.50 13.84 19.41
CA ALA A 211 -10.39 14.51 20.12
C ALA A 211 -9.56 15.40 19.19
N SER A 212 -9.22 14.91 17.99
CA SER A 212 -8.46 15.68 17.00
C SER A 212 -9.27 16.88 16.48
N CYS A 213 -10.57 16.70 16.23
CA CYS A 213 -11.47 17.80 15.89
C CYS A 213 -11.52 18.85 17.00
N LEU A 214 -11.65 18.43 18.26
CA LEU A 214 -11.67 19.33 19.42
C LEU A 214 -10.36 20.12 19.53
N TYR A 215 -9.21 19.46 19.35
CA TYR A 215 -7.90 20.13 19.36
C TYR A 215 -7.77 21.13 18.21
N ALA A 216 -8.12 20.75 16.98
CA ALA A 216 -8.05 21.61 15.81
C ALA A 216 -8.99 22.82 15.92
N ALA A 217 -10.21 22.63 16.44
CA ALA A 217 -11.15 23.70 16.73
C ALA A 217 -10.57 24.68 17.75
N LYS A 218 -10.09 24.18 18.90
CA LYS A 218 -9.47 25.00 19.95
C LYS A 218 -8.26 25.77 19.44
N LYS A 219 -7.42 25.15 18.60
CA LYS A 219 -6.26 25.79 17.99
C LYS A 219 -6.70 26.91 17.05
N SER A 220 -7.64 26.64 16.16
CA SER A 220 -8.16 27.62 15.20
C SER A 220 -8.78 28.83 15.91
N LEU A 221 -9.57 28.60 16.97
CA LEU A 221 -10.20 29.65 17.76
C LEU A 221 -9.20 30.59 18.46
N LYS A 222 -8.01 30.10 18.86
CA LYS A 222 -6.98 30.94 19.50
C LYS A 222 -6.47 32.05 18.58
N ASP A 223 -6.44 31.78 17.28
CA ASP A 223 -5.89 32.68 16.27
C ASP A 223 -6.98 33.57 15.62
N MET A 224 -8.23 33.48 16.08
CA MET A 224 -9.37 34.24 15.55
C MET A 224 -9.76 35.40 16.46
N ASP A 225 -10.07 36.55 15.87
CA ASP A 225 -10.78 37.64 16.56
C ASP A 225 -12.29 37.38 16.49
N LEU A 226 -12.85 36.97 17.62
CA LEU A 226 -14.28 36.67 17.75
C LEU A 226 -15.06 37.83 18.38
N GLY A 227 -14.39 38.89 18.82
CA GLY A 227 -15.01 39.94 19.63
C GLY A 227 -15.65 39.38 20.89
N THR A 228 -16.95 39.61 21.07
CA THR A 228 -17.74 39.21 22.25
C THR A 228 -18.51 37.90 22.07
N LYS A 229 -18.22 37.10 21.05
CA LYS A 229 -18.98 35.87 20.77
C LYS A 229 -18.60 34.76 21.74
N ASP A 230 -19.61 34.07 22.26
CA ASP A 230 -19.38 32.94 23.17
C ASP A 230 -19.20 31.63 22.41
N ILE A 231 -18.31 30.77 22.93
CA ILE A 231 -18.13 29.41 22.43
C ILE A 231 -18.85 28.42 23.33
N ILE A 232 -19.75 27.63 22.75
CA ILE A 232 -20.49 26.56 23.42
C ILE A 232 -19.89 25.22 22.99
N TRP A 233 -19.23 24.52 23.91
CA TRP A 233 -18.67 23.20 23.63
C TRP A 233 -19.70 22.10 23.91
N LEU A 234 -20.01 21.33 22.88
CA LEU A 234 -20.85 20.13 22.96
C LEU A 234 -19.96 18.92 22.67
N ASN A 235 -19.27 18.45 23.71
CA ASN A 235 -18.14 17.53 23.57
C ASN A 235 -18.39 16.20 24.28
N GLY A 236 -18.30 15.09 23.53
CA GLY A 236 -18.45 13.73 24.05
C GLY A 236 -17.43 13.36 25.12
N TYR A 237 -16.22 13.92 25.12
CA TYR A 237 -15.23 13.67 26.18
C TYR A 237 -15.65 14.17 27.56
N ASP A 238 -16.61 15.10 27.63
CA ASP A 238 -17.14 15.62 28.89
C ASP A 238 -18.29 14.74 29.44
N GLY A 239 -18.44 13.53 28.92
CA GLY A 239 -19.51 12.59 29.30
C GLY A 239 -20.86 12.92 28.67
N LEU A 240 -20.89 13.76 27.64
CA LEU A 240 -22.11 14.16 26.93
C LEU A 240 -22.68 12.99 26.13
N ASN A 241 -23.81 12.41 26.58
CA ASN A 241 -24.51 11.36 25.83
C ASN A 241 -25.42 11.95 24.73
N THR A 242 -25.90 11.09 23.82
CA THR A 242 -26.70 11.53 22.66
C THR A 242 -28.03 12.19 23.05
N ALA A 243 -28.68 11.74 24.11
CA ALA A 243 -29.94 12.32 24.57
C ALA A 243 -29.74 13.76 25.10
N GLU A 244 -28.69 13.95 25.90
CA GLU A 244 -28.31 15.26 26.42
C GLU A 244 -27.81 16.19 25.30
N LEU A 245 -27.06 15.68 24.31
CA LEU A 245 -26.68 16.46 23.13
C LEU A 245 -27.92 17.01 22.43
N ASN A 246 -28.91 16.16 22.13
CA ASN A 246 -30.14 16.58 21.47
C ASN A 246 -30.91 17.61 22.30
N TYR A 247 -30.97 17.42 23.62
CA TYR A 247 -31.58 18.39 24.53
C TYR A 247 -30.86 19.74 24.47
N ARG A 248 -29.53 19.76 24.56
CA ARG A 248 -28.73 21.00 24.50
C ARG A 248 -28.83 21.69 23.15
N LEU A 249 -28.76 20.95 22.05
CA LEU A 249 -28.94 21.49 20.69
C LEU A 249 -30.31 22.15 20.52
N SER A 250 -31.36 21.56 21.09
CA SER A 250 -32.74 22.09 21.03
C SER A 250 -32.95 23.33 21.90
N ASN A 251 -32.07 23.56 22.88
CA ASN A 251 -32.14 24.67 23.83
C ASN A 251 -30.94 25.62 23.70
N LEU A 252 -30.30 25.65 22.53
CA LEU A 252 -29.25 26.63 22.26
C LEU A 252 -29.83 28.05 22.33
N PRO A 253 -29.05 29.05 22.78
CA PRO A 253 -29.48 30.43 22.71
C PRO A 253 -29.81 30.84 21.27
N GLU A 254 -30.64 31.88 21.13
CA GLU A 254 -30.86 32.51 19.83
C GLU A 254 -29.54 33.00 19.24
N ASN A 255 -29.50 33.24 17.92
CA ASN A 255 -28.30 33.71 17.22
C ASN A 255 -27.07 32.78 17.37
N THR A 256 -27.29 31.47 17.53
CA THR A 256 -26.22 30.46 17.56
C THR A 256 -25.96 29.88 16.18
N ILE A 257 -24.69 29.82 15.75
CA ILE A 257 -24.27 28.92 14.66
C ILE A 257 -23.75 27.61 15.23
N VAL A 258 -24.03 26.50 14.56
CA VAL A 258 -23.57 25.16 14.98
C VAL A 258 -22.56 24.63 13.98
N ILE A 259 -21.36 24.32 14.46
CA ILE A 259 -20.32 23.59 13.73
C ILE A 259 -20.37 22.13 14.18
N LEU A 260 -21.04 21.30 13.39
CA LEU A 260 -21.06 19.85 13.59
C LEU A 260 -19.78 19.24 12.99
N SER A 261 -18.85 18.84 13.85
CA SER A 261 -17.60 18.21 13.40
C SER A 261 -17.79 16.71 13.23
N ILE A 262 -18.21 16.04 14.30
CA ILE A 262 -18.45 14.58 14.32
C ILE A 262 -19.35 14.21 15.50
N TRP A 263 -20.19 13.19 15.30
CA TRP A 263 -20.91 12.48 16.36
C TRP A 263 -21.12 11.01 15.98
N GLN A 264 -20.17 10.17 16.35
CA GLN A 264 -20.21 8.71 16.15
C GLN A 264 -20.21 7.94 17.45
N ILE A 265 -19.51 8.44 18.48
CA ILE A 265 -19.44 7.78 19.78
C ILE A 265 -19.73 8.81 20.86
N ASP A 266 -20.82 8.62 21.59
CA ASP A 266 -21.21 9.55 22.64
C ASP A 266 -20.35 9.41 23.91
N GLY A 267 -20.60 10.28 24.89
CA GLY A 267 -19.87 10.31 26.15
C GLY A 267 -19.98 9.04 26.99
N GLU A 268 -20.92 8.14 26.70
CA GLU A 268 -21.05 6.83 27.34
C GLU A 268 -20.37 5.71 26.54
N GLY A 269 -19.82 6.01 25.37
CA GLY A 269 -19.19 5.03 24.48
C GLY A 269 -20.16 4.33 23.54
N LYS A 270 -21.37 4.87 23.36
CA LYS A 270 -22.40 4.29 22.46
C LYS A 270 -22.30 4.89 21.06
N PHE A 271 -22.50 4.03 20.05
CA PHE A 271 -22.61 4.42 18.64
C PHE A 271 -24.02 4.92 18.29
#